data_AF-A0A2S8ZP11-F1
#
_entry.id   AF-A0A2S8ZP11-F1
#
_cell.length_a   1.000
_cell.length_b   1.000
_cell.length_c   1.000
_cell.angle_alpha   90.00
_cell.angle_beta   90.00
_cell.angle_gamma   90.00
#
_symmetry.space_group_name_H-M   'P 1'
#
loop_
_entity.id
_entity.type
_entity.pdbx_description
1 polymer ?
#
loop_
_entity_poly.entity_id
_entity_poly.type
_entity_poly.pdbx_seq_one_letter_code
_entity_poly.pdbx_strand_id
1 'polypeptide(L)'
;MTENITTTISPEIAELSTVVARLGELVQHVSDEERGAEVSDEQIADVLHAAARLFSAKTDRVGKIAWPVREDALNATETVVLVTALLDAADVNLFDMAIWYRRAE
;
A
#
# COMPACT_ATOMS: atom_id res chain seq x y z
N MET A 1 -1.53 6.89 -41.94
CA MET A 1 -0.62 5.95 -41.26
C MET A 1 -0.55 6.43 -39.83
N THR A 2 -1.43 5.90 -38.98
CA THR A 2 -1.60 6.35 -37.60
C THR A 2 -1.47 5.08 -36.77
N GLU A 3 -0.30 4.92 -36.14
CA GLU A 3 -0.01 3.77 -35.28
C GLU A 3 -0.94 3.80 -34.07
N ASN A 4 -1.85 2.83 -33.99
CA ASN A 4 -2.56 2.51 -32.77
C ASN A 4 -1.54 1.88 -31.81
N ILE A 5 -1.05 2.68 -30.87
CA ILE A 5 -0.27 2.19 -29.74
C ILE A 5 -1.26 1.50 -28.79
N THR A 6 -1.63 0.26 -29.10
CA THR A 6 -2.27 -0.61 -28.11
C THR A 6 -1.19 -1.00 -27.11
N THR A 7 -1.05 -0.21 -26.03
CA THR A 7 -0.19 -0.56 -24.89
C THR A 7 -0.65 -1.91 -24.38
N THR A 8 0.00 -2.98 -24.80
CA THR A 8 -0.26 -4.34 -24.32
C THR A 8 0.18 -4.35 -22.86
N ILE A 9 -0.76 -4.27 -21.94
CA ILE A 9 -0.51 -4.46 -20.51
C ILE A 9 0.11 -5.86 -20.36
N SER A 10 1.26 -5.97 -19.69
CA SER A 10 1.89 -7.29 -19.51
C SER A 10 0.95 -8.22 -18.74
N PRO A 11 0.94 -9.52 -19.05
CA PRO A 11 0.00 -10.47 -18.44
C PRO A 11 0.08 -10.47 -16.91
N GLU A 12 1.26 -10.25 -16.34
CA GLU A 12 1.50 -10.17 -14.90
C GLU A 12 0.83 -8.94 -14.27
N ILE A 13 0.81 -7.79 -14.97
CA ILE A 13 0.15 -6.57 -14.50
C ILE A 13 -1.38 -6.74 -14.53
N ALA A 14 -1.90 -7.44 -15.55
CA ALA A 14 -3.31 -7.75 -15.64
C ALA A 14 -3.74 -8.71 -14.52
N GLU A 15 -2.97 -9.77 -14.27
CA GLU A 15 -3.21 -10.71 -13.18
C GLU A 15 -3.15 -10.02 -11.81
N LEU A 16 -2.12 -9.20 -11.57
CA LEU A 16 -2.02 -8.42 -10.33
C LEU A 16 -3.24 -7.53 -10.13
N SER A 17 -3.74 -6.89 -11.19
CA SER A 17 -4.93 -6.04 -11.13
C SER A 17 -6.18 -6.84 -10.75
N THR A 18 -6.34 -8.05 -11.28
CA THR A 18 -7.43 -8.96 -10.88
C THR A 18 -7.31 -9.40 -9.42
N VAL A 19 -6.11 -9.76 -8.96
CA VAL A 19 -5.86 -10.17 -7.56
C VAL A 19 -6.14 -9.02 -6.59
N VAL A 20 -5.70 -7.80 -6.90
CA VAL A 20 -5.95 -6.62 -6.07
C VAL A 20 -7.44 -6.29 -5.98
N ALA A 21 -8.17 -6.37 -7.09
CA ALA A 21 -9.62 -6.19 -7.09
C ALA A 21 -10.30 -7.24 -6.20
N ARG A 22 -9.91 -8.52 -6.34
CA ARG A 22 -10.47 -9.60 -5.54
C ARG A 22 -10.14 -9.48 -4.05
N LEU A 23 -8.93 -9.06 -3.71
CA LEU A 23 -8.52 -8.80 -2.34
C LEU A 23 -9.40 -7.70 -1.72
N GLY A 24 -9.65 -6.61 -2.45
CA GLY A 24 -10.52 -5.52 -1.98
C GLY A 24 -11.94 -5.99 -1.67
N GLU A 25 -12.54 -6.81 -2.53
CA GLU A 25 -13.86 -7.42 -2.29
C GLU A 25 -13.89 -8.28 -1.02
N LEU A 26 -12.85 -9.11 -0.82
CA LEU A 26 -12.76 -9.99 0.35
C LEU A 26 -12.56 -9.22 1.64
N VAL A 27 -11.68 -8.20 1.63
CA VAL A 27 -11.43 -7.32 2.79
C VAL A 27 -12.70 -6.56 3.17
N GLN A 28 -13.44 -6.05 2.18
CA GLN A 28 -14.72 -5.39 2.44
C GLN A 28 -15.69 -6.35 3.12
N HIS A 29 -15.84 -7.56 2.59
CA HIS A 29 -16.76 -8.55 3.14
C HIS A 29 -16.39 -8.97 4.58
N VAL A 30 -15.11 -9.21 4.86
CA VAL A 30 -14.62 -9.51 6.22
C VAL A 30 -14.88 -8.34 7.18
N SER A 31 -14.72 -7.11 6.71
CA SER A 31 -14.95 -5.91 7.52
C SER A 31 -16.43 -5.71 7.84
N ASP A 32 -17.30 -5.88 6.83
CA ASP A 32 -18.76 -5.78 6.99
C ASP A 32 -19.32 -6.85 7.93
N GLU A 33 -18.69 -8.03 7.99
CA GLU A 33 -19.04 -9.10 8.93
C GLU A 33 -18.35 -8.98 10.31
N GLU A 34 -17.52 -7.94 10.54
CA GLU A 34 -16.71 -7.76 11.75
C GLU A 34 -15.76 -8.94 12.06
N ARG A 35 -15.35 -9.69 11.04
CA ARG A 35 -14.52 -10.91 11.15
C ARG A 35 -13.03 -10.65 11.03
N GLY A 36 -12.61 -9.39 11.19
CA GLY A 36 -11.19 -9.01 11.07
C GLY A 36 -10.26 -9.81 11.98
N ALA A 37 -10.74 -10.21 13.17
CA ALA A 37 -9.98 -11.03 14.13
C ALA A 37 -9.73 -12.48 13.67
N GLU A 38 -10.42 -12.95 12.63
CA GLU A 38 -10.20 -14.29 12.06
C GLU A 38 -9.07 -14.32 11.02
N VAL A 39 -8.65 -13.14 10.54
CA VAL A 39 -7.53 -13.02 9.61
C VAL A 39 -6.23 -13.13 10.40
N SER A 40 -5.32 -14.00 9.96
CA SER A 40 -4.04 -14.15 10.66
C SER A 40 -3.15 -12.92 10.48
N ASP A 41 -2.39 -12.59 11.53
CA ASP A 41 -1.43 -11.48 11.50
C ASP A 41 -0.40 -11.64 10.37
N GLU A 42 0.02 -12.87 10.07
CA GLU A 42 0.96 -13.19 8.98
C GLU A 42 0.39 -12.82 7.60
N GLN A 43 -0.89 -13.12 7.36
CA GLN A 43 -1.55 -12.72 6.11
C GLN A 43 -1.62 -11.21 5.94
N ILE A 44 -1.89 -10.48 7.03
CA ILE A 44 -1.90 -9.00 7.01
C ILE A 44 -0.49 -8.48 6.74
N ALA A 45 0.52 -9.04 7.39
CA ALA A 45 1.92 -8.68 7.19
C ALA A 45 2.38 -8.90 5.74
N ASP A 46 2.02 -10.01 5.11
CA ASP A 46 2.37 -10.32 3.72
C ASP A 46 1.75 -9.33 2.74
N VAL A 47 0.47 -8.98 2.92
CA VAL A 47 -0.22 -7.97 2.09
C VAL A 47 0.47 -6.61 2.22
N LEU A 48 0.75 -6.18 3.45
CA LEU A 48 1.44 -4.91 3.70
C LEU A 48 2.86 -4.92 3.11
N HIS A 49 3.59 -6.02 3.25
CA HIS A 49 4.93 -6.17 2.68
C HIS A 49 4.92 -6.04 1.15
N ALA A 50 4.03 -6.77 0.48
CA ALA A 50 3.90 -6.73 -0.97
C ALA A 50 3.52 -5.32 -1.46
N ALA A 51 2.54 -4.68 -0.81
CA ALA A 51 2.11 -3.33 -1.14
C ALA A 51 3.22 -2.29 -0.92
N ALA A 52 3.92 -2.34 0.21
CA ALA A 52 5.04 -1.45 0.52
C ALA A 52 6.18 -1.60 -0.50
N ARG A 53 6.56 -2.84 -0.85
CA ARG A 53 7.58 -3.10 -1.86
C ARG A 53 7.20 -2.55 -3.23
N LEU A 54 5.95 -2.75 -3.65
CA LEU A 54 5.45 -2.21 -4.91
C LEU A 54 5.46 -0.68 -4.92
N PHE A 55 5.02 -0.06 -3.82
CA PHE A 55 5.01 1.39 -3.65
C PHE A 55 6.43 1.98 -3.72
N SER A 56 7.39 1.41 -2.99
CA SER A 56 8.79 1.85 -3.01
C SER A 56 9.39 1.71 -4.41
N ALA A 57 9.23 0.55 -5.05
CA ALA A 57 9.76 0.30 -6.40
C ALA A 57 9.17 1.25 -7.46
N LYS A 58 7.90 1.65 -7.30
CA LYS A 58 7.27 2.65 -8.16
C LYS A 58 7.85 4.04 -7.89
N THR A 59 7.90 4.46 -6.63
CA THR A 59 8.43 5.79 -6.24
C THR A 59 9.86 5.99 -6.70
N ASP A 60 10.72 4.96 -6.60
CA ASP A 60 12.10 5.00 -7.06
C ASP A 60 12.22 5.24 -8.58
N ARG A 61 11.25 4.75 -9.37
CA ARG A 61 11.29 4.81 -10.84
C ARG A 61 10.58 6.02 -11.44
N VAL A 62 9.45 6.43 -10.87
CA VAL A 62 8.61 7.52 -11.43
C VAL A 62 8.61 8.79 -10.57
N GLY A 63 9.34 8.82 -9.46
CA GLY A 63 9.39 9.96 -8.54
C GLY A 63 8.15 10.04 -7.65
N LYS A 64 7.83 11.24 -7.14
CA LYS A 64 6.71 11.46 -6.22
C LYS A 64 5.39 11.05 -6.89
N ILE A 65 4.78 9.98 -6.39
CA ILE A 65 3.39 9.63 -6.69
C ILE A 65 2.46 10.36 -5.72
N ALA A 66 1.24 10.70 -6.16
CA ALA A 66 0.35 11.62 -5.45
C ALA A 66 0.17 11.26 -3.97
N TRP A 67 -0.26 10.02 -3.68
CA TRP A 67 -0.39 9.53 -2.30
C TRP A 67 -0.23 7.99 -2.25
N PRO A 68 0.39 7.43 -1.19
CA PRO A 68 0.48 5.98 -0.98
C PRO A 68 -0.89 5.34 -0.73
N VAL A 69 -1.82 6.10 -0.16
CA VAL A 69 -3.19 5.70 0.18
C VAL A 69 -4.11 6.85 -0.23
N ARG A 70 -5.34 6.56 -0.67
CA ARG A 70 -6.32 7.61 -1.01
C ARG A 70 -6.67 8.43 0.24
N GLU A 71 -6.97 9.71 0.05
CA GLU A 71 -7.30 10.64 1.15
C GLU A 71 -8.54 10.23 1.96
N ASP A 72 -9.42 9.42 1.37
CA ASP A 72 -10.67 8.93 1.97
C ASP A 72 -10.56 7.50 2.53
N ALA A 73 -9.41 6.84 2.41
CA ALA A 73 -9.30 5.41 2.70
C ALA A 73 -8.97 5.08 4.16
N LEU A 74 -8.40 6.00 4.93
CA LEU A 74 -8.10 5.81 6.35
C LEU A 74 -8.50 7.05 7.16
N ASN A 75 -9.12 6.84 8.31
CA ASN A 75 -9.31 7.91 9.28
C ASN A 75 -8.01 8.22 10.06
N ALA A 76 -8.03 9.28 10.88
CA ALA A 76 -6.86 9.72 11.62
C ALA A 76 -6.31 8.64 12.57
N THR A 77 -7.18 7.88 13.23
CA THR A 77 -6.79 6.81 14.16
C THR A 77 -6.13 5.67 13.42
N GLU A 78 -6.76 5.18 12.34
CA GLU A 78 -6.22 4.11 11.51
C GLU A 78 -4.86 4.47 10.92
N THR A 79 -4.72 5.73 10.48
CA THR A 79 -3.45 6.26 9.97
C THR A 79 -2.35 6.20 11.03
N VAL A 80 -2.63 6.65 12.26
CA VAL A 80 -1.64 6.64 13.35
C VAL A 80 -1.27 5.21 13.76
N VAL A 81 -2.25 4.31 13.84
CA VAL A 81 -2.01 2.89 14.15
C VAL A 81 -1.10 2.26 13.10
N LEU A 82 -1.40 2.46 11.81
CA LEU A 82 -0.59 1.91 10.73
C LEU A 82 0.83 2.48 10.72
N VAL A 83 0.99 3.80 10.83
CA VAL A 83 2.31 4.44 10.85
C VAL A 83 3.14 3.95 12.03
N THR A 84 2.53 3.86 13.21
CA THR A 84 3.24 3.38 14.41
C THR A 84 3.70 1.94 14.24
N ALA A 85 2.83 1.07 13.72
CA ALA A 85 3.18 -0.33 13.43
C ALA A 85 4.31 -0.45 12.40
N LEU A 86 4.30 0.39 11.35
CA LEU A 86 5.36 0.39 10.33
C LEU A 86 6.70 0.87 10.90
N LEU A 87 6.70 1.89 11.76
CA LEU A 87 7.91 2.38 12.41
C LEU A 87 8.49 1.35 13.38
N ASP A 88 7.64 0.71 14.17
CA ASP A 88 8.05 -0.37 15.09
C ASP A 88 8.65 -1.56 14.32
N ALA A 89 7.96 -2.02 13.26
CA ALA A 89 8.45 -3.11 12.42
C ALA A 89 9.78 -2.81 11.70
N ALA A 90 10.05 -1.54 11.41
CA ALA A 90 11.28 -1.10 10.78
C ALA A 90 12.40 -0.74 11.79
N ASP A 91 12.12 -0.83 13.10
CA ASP A 91 13.00 -0.34 14.16
C ASP A 91 13.41 1.13 13.95
N VAL A 92 12.47 1.95 13.49
CA VAL A 92 12.69 3.38 13.21
C VAL A 92 12.13 4.23 14.33
N ASN A 93 12.97 5.05 14.94
CA ASN A 93 12.53 6.01 15.93
C ASN A 93 11.81 7.19 15.26
N LEU A 94 10.66 7.60 15.81
CA LEU A 94 9.90 8.76 15.33
C LEU A 94 10.73 10.06 15.30
N PHE A 95 11.71 10.20 16.19
CA PHE A 95 12.61 11.36 16.20
C PHE A 95 13.61 11.33 15.03
N ASP A 96 14.03 10.15 14.57
CA ASP A 96 14.89 10.00 13.38
C ASP A 96 14.13 10.37 12.10
N MET A 97 12.83 10.03 12.04
CA MET A 97 11.94 10.48 10.97
C MET A 97 11.85 12.02 10.88
N ALA A 98 11.78 12.71 12.01
CA ALA A 98 11.79 14.18 12.02
C ALA A 98 13.09 14.79 11.48
N ILE A 99 14.21 14.07 11.56
CA ILE A 99 15.50 14.49 10.97
C ILE A 99 15.48 14.30 9.45
N TRP A 100 14.91 13.20 8.94
CA TRP A 100 14.75 12.98 7.50
C TRP A 100 13.75 13.93 6.85
N TYR A 101 12.63 14.21 7.50
CA TYR A 101 11.62 15.13 6.96
C TYR A 101 12.18 16.54 6.76
N ARG A 102 12.99 17.03 7.72
CA ARG A 102 13.68 18.34 7.62
C ARG A 102 14.80 18.41 6.57
N ARG A 103 15.27 17.28 6.06
CA ARG A 103 16.28 17.22 4.98
C ARG A 103 15.69 17.17 3.57
N ALA A 104 14.39 16.91 3.46
CA ALA A 104 13.68 16.80 2.19
C ALA A 104 13.02 18.11 1.73
N GLU A 105 13.14 19.17 2.53
CA GLU A 105 12.96 20.59 2.14
C GLU A 105 14.30 21.17 1.66
#